data_AF-A0A4R4Z9Y5-F1
#
_entry.id   AF-A0A4R4Z9Y5-F1
#
_cell.length_a   1.000
_cell.length_b   1.000
_cell.length_c   1.000
_cell.angle_alpha   90.00
_cell.angle_beta   90.00
_cell.angle_gamma   90.00
#
_symmetry.space_group_name_H-M   'P 1'
#
loop_
_entity.id
_entity.type
_entity.pdbx_description
1 polymer ?
#
loop_
_entity_poly.entity_id
_entity_poly.type
_entity_poly.pdbx_seq_one_letter_code
_entity_poly.pdbx_strand_id
1 'polypeptide(L)'
;MKRTPIRRVSKKREQENRRRRAMVRKLWPDMQPGCVVDGCPRLADDVHEPLSRGRGGSITDPGNAVPICRPHHDEVTFGEPEWAYEQGLKVHSWDAPKREAS
;
A
#
# COMPACT_ATOMS: atom_id res chain seq x y z
N MET A 1 24.37 30.67 15.75
CA MET A 1 24.00 29.25 15.51
C MET A 1 23.73 29.05 14.02
N LYS A 2 24.48 28.18 13.33
CA LYS A 2 24.12 27.75 11.97
C LYS A 2 22.93 26.79 12.06
N ARG A 3 21.79 27.13 11.45
CA ARG A 3 20.63 26.24 11.37
C ARG A 3 20.90 25.20 10.28
N THR A 4 20.84 23.92 10.63
CA THR A 4 20.88 22.84 9.63
C THR A 4 19.51 22.74 8.98
N PRO A 5 19.40 22.73 7.64
CA PRO A 5 18.12 22.53 6.95
C PRO A 5 17.44 21.24 7.40
N ILE A 6 16.14 21.32 7.71
CA ILE A 6 15.34 20.14 8.07
C ILE A 6 15.25 19.24 6.83
N ARG A 7 15.59 17.97 7.01
CA ARG A 7 15.46 16.97 5.94
C ARG A 7 13.98 16.75 5.64
N ARG A 8 13.65 16.56 4.36
CA ARG A 8 12.27 16.26 3.92
C ARG A 8 11.67 15.02 4.60
N VAL A 9 12.50 14.01 4.87
CA VAL A 9 12.11 12.79 5.61
C VAL A 9 13.25 12.35 6.54
N SER A 10 12.92 11.56 7.57
CA SER A 10 13.92 10.94 8.44
C SER A 10 14.75 9.87 7.70
N LYS A 11 15.96 9.58 8.19
CA LYS A 11 16.80 8.49 7.63
C LYS A 11 16.08 7.13 7.65
N LYS A 12 15.30 6.87 8.71
CA LYS A 12 14.49 5.65 8.83
C LYS A 12 13.45 5.56 7.71
N ARG A 13 12.72 6.65 7.47
CA ARG A 13 11.70 6.71 6.41
C ARG A 13 12.32 6.63 5.01
N GLU A 14 13.49 7.21 4.81
CA GLU A 14 14.22 7.09 3.56
C GLU A 14 14.62 5.63 3.25
N GLN A 15 15.12 4.90 4.25
CA GLN A 15 15.47 3.48 4.12
C GLN A 15 14.24 2.63 3.81
N GLU A 16 13.14 2.86 4.52
CA GLU A 16 11.86 2.16 4.31
C GLU A 16 11.32 2.41 2.89
N ASN A 17 11.33 3.67 2.43
CA ASN A 17 10.92 4.02 1.07
C ASN A 17 11.82 3.39 0.00
N ARG A 18 13.12 3.23 0.27
CA ARG A 18 14.03 2.50 -0.64
C ARG A 18 13.64 1.03 -0.73
N ARG A 19 13.34 0.38 0.40
CA ARG A 19 12.86 -1.01 0.43
C ARG A 19 11.53 -1.16 -0.32
N ARG A 20 10.57 -0.25 -0.09
CA ARG A 20 9.29 -0.23 -0.81
C ARG A 20 9.51 -0.12 -2.32
N ARG A 21 10.33 0.83 -2.79
CA ARG A 21 10.62 0.97 -4.23
C ARG A 21 11.25 -0.29 -4.83
N ALA A 22 12.17 -0.93 -4.12
CA ALA A 22 12.80 -2.17 -4.58
C ALA A 22 11.79 -3.32 -4.65
N MET A 23 10.89 -3.43 -3.65
CA MET A 23 9.79 -4.39 -3.65
C MET A 23 8.83 -4.17 -4.83
N VAL A 24 8.36 -2.94 -5.04
CA VAL A 24 7.44 -2.60 -6.14
C VAL A 24 8.05 -2.96 -7.49
N ARG A 25 9.34 -2.67 -7.71
CA ARG A 25 10.05 -3.05 -8.95
C ARG A 25 10.22 -4.56 -9.11
N LYS A 26 10.27 -5.34 -8.02
CA LYS A 26 10.32 -6.79 -8.08
C LYS A 26 8.96 -7.40 -8.40
N LEU A 27 7.89 -6.84 -7.83
CA LEU A 27 6.51 -7.31 -8.06
C LEU A 27 6.04 -6.97 -9.47
N TRP A 28 6.37 -5.78 -9.98
CA TRP A 28 5.96 -5.31 -11.29
C TRP A 28 7.15 -4.71 -12.05
N PRO A 29 8.01 -5.56 -12.67
CA PRO A 29 9.21 -5.12 -13.39
C PRO A 29 8.91 -4.13 -14.52
N ASP A 30 7.78 -4.32 -15.22
CA ASP A 30 7.35 -3.48 -16.34
C ASP A 30 6.68 -2.17 -15.88
N MET A 31 6.49 -1.99 -14.56
CA MET A 31 5.94 -0.80 -13.90
C MET A 31 4.56 -0.36 -14.43
N GLN A 32 3.84 -1.23 -15.14
CA GLN A 32 2.52 -0.98 -15.72
C GLN A 32 1.53 -2.11 -15.37
N PRO A 33 1.35 -2.46 -14.09
CA PRO A 33 0.33 -3.45 -13.74
C PRO A 33 -1.07 -2.89 -14.02
N GLY A 34 -1.99 -3.77 -14.39
CA GLY A 34 -3.42 -3.46 -14.41
C GLY A 34 -3.93 -3.19 -12.99
N CYS A 35 -5.01 -2.41 -12.90
CA CYS A 35 -5.78 -2.31 -11.66
C CYS A 35 -6.35 -3.69 -11.30
N VAL A 36 -6.19 -4.09 -10.04
CA VAL A 36 -6.64 -5.42 -9.58
C VAL A 36 -8.17 -5.54 -9.46
N VAL A 37 -8.90 -4.41 -9.40
CA VAL A 37 -10.36 -4.41 -9.29
C VAL A 37 -11.00 -5.09 -10.49
N ASP A 38 -11.88 -6.06 -10.21
CA ASP A 38 -12.56 -6.85 -11.23
C ASP A 38 -13.31 -5.97 -12.25
N GLY A 39 -13.06 -6.23 -13.53
CA GLY A 39 -13.66 -5.48 -14.64
C GLY A 39 -13.06 -4.08 -14.89
N CYS A 40 -12.03 -3.66 -14.15
CA CYS A 40 -11.36 -2.39 -14.41
C CYS A 40 -10.37 -2.49 -15.58
N PRO A 41 -10.53 -1.70 -16.67
CA PRO A 41 -9.60 -1.74 -17.80
C PRO A 41 -8.36 -0.85 -17.61
N ARG A 42 -8.22 -0.17 -16.46
CA ARG A 42 -7.18 0.85 -16.24
C ARG A 42 -5.88 0.22 -15.76
N LEU A 43 -4.76 0.85 -16.09
CA LEU A 43 -3.50 0.62 -15.41
C LEU A 43 -3.56 1.15 -13.97
N ALA A 44 -2.72 0.60 -13.12
CA ALA A 44 -2.56 1.07 -11.76
C ALA A 44 -1.70 2.34 -11.70
N ASP A 45 -2.17 3.30 -10.90
CA ASP A 45 -1.44 4.52 -10.57
C ASP A 45 -0.73 4.39 -9.22
N ASP A 46 -1.22 3.48 -8.37
CA ASP A 46 -0.82 3.32 -6.98
C ASP A 46 -0.58 1.87 -6.60
N VAL A 47 0.15 1.71 -5.50
CA VAL A 47 0.29 0.46 -4.77
C VAL A 47 -0.45 0.61 -3.45
N HIS A 48 -1.65 0.05 -3.41
CA HIS A 48 -2.55 0.08 -2.26
C HIS A 48 -2.14 -0.93 -1.19
N GLU A 49 -2.50 -0.62 0.06
CA GLU A 49 -2.20 -1.41 1.26
C GLU A 49 -3.52 -1.89 1.89
N PRO A 50 -3.97 -3.15 1.65
CA PRO A 50 -5.23 -3.66 2.18
C PRO A 50 -5.34 -3.57 3.71
N LEU A 51 -4.24 -3.87 4.41
CA LEU A 51 -4.07 -3.55 5.82
C LEU A 51 -3.31 -2.24 5.95
N SER A 52 -3.98 -1.22 6.47
CA SER A 52 -3.37 0.09 6.63
C SER A 52 -2.28 0.10 7.70
N ARG A 53 -1.32 1.03 7.55
CA ARG A 53 -0.18 1.19 8.48
C ARG A 53 -0.61 1.48 9.90
N GLY A 54 -1.67 2.28 10.06
CA GLY A 54 -2.25 2.59 11.38
C GLY A 54 -2.81 1.35 12.08
N ARG A 55 -3.17 0.32 11.31
CA ARG A 55 -3.67 -0.97 11.80
C ARG A 55 -2.58 -2.06 11.81
N GLY A 56 -1.31 -1.67 11.66
CA GLY A 56 -0.16 -2.57 11.73
C GLY A 56 0.31 -3.13 10.39
N GLY A 57 -0.27 -2.71 9.26
CA GLY A 57 0.17 -3.11 7.93
C GLY A 57 1.57 -2.61 7.58
N SER A 58 2.32 -3.43 6.85
CA SER A 58 3.66 -3.12 6.40
C SER A 58 3.65 -2.64 4.95
N ILE A 59 4.44 -1.60 4.69
CA ILE A 59 4.53 -0.93 3.37
C ILE A 59 5.54 -1.62 2.45
N THR A 60 6.33 -2.51 3.05
CA THR A 60 7.40 -3.30 2.43
C THR A 60 7.08 -4.79 2.48
N ASP A 61 5.85 -5.15 2.83
CA ASP A 61 5.34 -6.50 2.75
C ASP A 61 4.68 -6.69 1.37
N PRO A 62 5.19 -7.60 0.52
CA PRO A 62 4.58 -7.90 -0.77
C PRO A 62 3.13 -8.39 -0.68
N GLY A 63 2.77 -9.08 0.41
CA GLY A 63 1.40 -9.57 0.61
C GLY A 63 0.40 -8.47 0.96
N ASN A 64 0.89 -7.29 1.35
CA ASN A 64 0.09 -6.11 1.67
C ASN A 64 0.25 -5.02 0.59
N ALA A 65 0.52 -5.41 -0.65
CA ALA A 65 0.75 -4.50 -1.77
C ALA A 65 -0.04 -4.95 -3.00
N VAL A 66 -1.04 -4.16 -3.40
CA VAL A 66 -1.89 -4.45 -4.57
C VAL A 66 -1.90 -3.28 -5.55
N PRO A 67 -1.83 -3.52 -6.87
CA PRO A 67 -1.83 -2.47 -7.87
C PRO A 67 -3.27 -2.00 -8.10
N ILE A 68 -3.52 -0.70 -8.02
CA ILE A 68 -4.86 -0.12 -8.17
C ILE A 68 -4.80 1.22 -8.91
N CYS A 69 -5.84 1.57 -9.66
CA CYS A 69 -5.97 2.90 -10.26
C CYS A 69 -6.41 3.94 -9.21
N ARG A 70 -6.11 5.22 -9.45
CA ARG A 70 -6.44 6.30 -8.50
C ARG A 70 -7.94 6.34 -8.12
N PRO A 71 -8.91 6.20 -9.05
CA PRO A 71 -10.34 6.23 -8.69
C PRO A 71 -10.73 5.15 -7.68
N HIS A 72 -10.36 3.90 -7.92
CA HIS A 72 -10.67 2.82 -6.99
C HIS A 72 -9.86 2.92 -5.70
N HIS A 73 -8.63 3.44 -5.75
CA HIS A 73 -7.88 3.75 -4.54
C HIS A 73 -8.64 4.72 -3.63
N ASP A 74 -9.16 5.80 -4.20
CA ASP A 74 -9.90 6.81 -3.45
C ASP A 74 -11.23 6.23 -2.92
N GLU A 75 -11.95 5.46 -3.73
CA GLU A 75 -13.19 4.79 -3.30
C GLU A 75 -12.96 3.84 -2.12
N VAL A 76 -11.95 2.98 -2.19
CA VAL A 76 -11.59 2.05 -1.11
C VAL A 76 -11.13 2.80 0.15
N THR A 77 -10.37 3.88 -0.04
CA THR A 77 -9.81 4.67 1.07
C THR A 77 -10.88 5.45 1.83
N PHE A 78 -11.83 6.06 1.11
CA PHE A 78 -12.79 7.01 1.70
C PHE A 78 -14.20 6.44 1.87
N GLY A 79 -14.60 5.45 1.08
CA GLY A 79 -15.99 4.96 1.01
C GLY A 79 -16.28 3.68 1.80
N GLU A 80 -15.26 2.93 2.20
CA GLU A 80 -15.40 1.59 2.82
C GLU A 80 -16.41 0.64 2.12
N PRO A 81 -16.42 0.53 0.78
CA PRO A 81 -17.44 -0.26 0.11
C PRO A 81 -17.28 -1.76 0.39
N GLU A 82 -18.39 -2.49 0.43
CA GLU A 82 -18.42 -3.93 0.72
C GLU A 82 -17.55 -4.75 -0.25
N TRP A 83 -17.62 -4.39 -1.54
CA TRP A 83 -16.82 -5.03 -2.59
C TRP A 83 -15.31 -4.96 -2.35
N ALA A 84 -14.84 -3.95 -1.59
CA ALA A 84 -13.41 -3.85 -1.26
C ALA A 84 -12.98 -4.93 -0.27
N TYR A 85 -13.86 -5.40 0.61
CA TYR A 85 -13.58 -6.52 1.49
C TYR A 85 -13.64 -7.83 0.72
N GLU A 86 -14.64 -8.00 -0.15
CA GLU A 86 -14.79 -9.18 -1.02
C GLU A 86 -13.58 -9.40 -1.93
N GLN A 87 -13.04 -8.32 -2.50
CA GLN A 87 -11.85 -8.36 -3.37
C GLN A 87 -10.52 -8.27 -2.61
N GLY A 88 -10.53 -8.31 -1.27
CA GLY A 88 -9.31 -8.30 -0.45
C GLY A 88 -8.53 -6.98 -0.47
N LEU A 89 -9.18 -5.87 -0.82
CA LEU A 89 -8.62 -4.51 -0.81
C LEU A 89 -8.81 -3.80 0.55
N LYS A 90 -9.61 -4.37 1.44
CA LYS A 90 -9.68 -4.00 2.86
C LYS A 90 -9.76 -5.26 3.70
N VAL A 91 -9.22 -5.17 4.91
CA VAL A 91 -9.27 -6.26 5.90
C VAL A 91 -10.09 -5.79 7.10
N HIS A 92 -11.07 -6.59 7.54
CA HIS A 92 -11.79 -6.28 8.77
C HIS A 92 -10.89 -6.37 10.00
N SER A 93 -11.27 -5.73 11.10
CA SER A 93 -10.46 -5.71 12.32
C SER A 93 -10.36 -7.08 13.00
N TRP A 94 -11.33 -7.96 12.77
CA TRP A 94 -11.36 -9.33 13.30
C TRP A 94 -10.62 -10.34 12.42
N ASP A 95 -10.34 -10.01 11.15
CA ASP A 95 -9.64 -10.90 10.19
C ASP A 95 -8.14 -10.61 10.09
N ALA A 96 -7.67 -9.47 10.62
CA ALA A 96 -6.26 -9.16 10.61
C ALA A 96 -5.49 -10.21 11.45
N PRO A 97 -4.42 -10.84 10.92
CA PRO A 97 -3.66 -11.83 11.67
C PRO A 97 -3.19 -11.19 12.98
N LYS A 98 -3.58 -11.81 14.10
CA LYS A 98 -3.10 -11.40 15.42
C LYS A 98 -1.59 -11.47 15.37
N ARG A 99 -0.92 -10.38 15.74
CA ARG A 99 0.54 -10.37 15.90
C ARG A 99 0.91 -11.56 16.78
N GLU A 100 1.58 -12.57 16.23
CA GLU A 100 2.34 -13.48 17.08
C GLU A 100 3.39 -12.60 17.75
N ALA A 101 3.25 -12.43 19.06
CA ALA A 101 4.21 -11.70 19.86
C ALA A 101 5.56 -12.40 19.71
N SER A 102 6.48 -11.77 18.99
CA SER A 102 7.91 -12.11 19.03
C SER A 102 8.50 -11.74 20.38
#